data_AF-W7JYI6-F1
#
_entry.id   AF-W7JYI6-F1
#
_cell.length_a   1.000
_cell.length_b   1.000
_cell.length_c   1.000
_cell.angle_alpha   90.00
_cell.angle_beta   90.00
_cell.angle_gamma   90.00
#
_symmetry.space_group_name_H-M   'P 1'
#
loop_
_entity.id
_entity.type
_entity.pdbx_description
1 polymer ?
#
loop_
_entity_poly.entity_id
_entity_poly.type
_entity_poly.pdbx_seq_one_letter_code
_entity_poly.pdbx_strand_id
1 'polypeptide(L)'
;MSNMPNSNANINLLQKFSVQKFFYQILIDLDRTMYIITKNKEYFAKYNIQTDNVLSSVNLSDMKKKLNTLLQMYVLFKPELGYVQGMSYIALVFLLYSNLEKAFVHFANFMERKDIYNLYSFNKEEIKIYIYTIKQILTKRNIEVYKEIVKHYNIDNIFIQWIYTIFLT
;
A
#
# COMPACT_ATOMS: atom_id res chain seq x y z
N MET A 1 39.86 24.26 -22.58
CA MET A 1 38.42 24.30 -22.21
C MET A 1 37.78 23.01 -22.66
N SER A 2 37.83 21.98 -21.82
CA SER A 2 37.20 20.69 -22.07
C SER A 2 35.76 20.73 -21.54
N ASN A 3 34.79 20.64 -22.46
CA ASN A 3 33.39 20.43 -22.14
C ASN A 3 33.23 19.12 -21.35
N MET A 4 32.96 19.19 -20.05
CA MET A 4 32.37 18.06 -19.33
C MET A 4 30.88 18.00 -19.70
N PRO A 5 30.39 16.96 -20.39
CA PRO A 5 29.00 16.87 -20.75
C PRO A 5 28.17 16.29 -19.59
N ASN A 6 27.04 16.93 -19.33
CA ASN A 6 25.72 16.29 -19.15
C ASN A 6 25.48 15.21 -18.07
N SER A 7 26.42 14.90 -17.18
CA SER A 7 26.21 13.90 -16.11
C SER A 7 25.04 14.28 -15.19
N ASN A 8 25.02 15.51 -14.67
CA ASN A 8 23.96 15.98 -13.75
C ASN A 8 22.60 16.16 -14.45
N ALA A 9 22.59 16.49 -15.75
CA ALA A 9 21.35 16.60 -16.52
C ALA A 9 20.72 15.21 -16.73
N ASN A 10 21.53 14.20 -17.03
CA ASN A 10 21.08 12.82 -17.18
C ASN A 10 20.60 12.23 -15.84
N ILE A 11 21.27 12.50 -14.72
CA ILE A 11 20.84 12.05 -13.39
C ILE A 11 19.49 12.67 -13.01
N ASN A 12 19.31 13.98 -13.20
CA ASN A 12 18.03 14.66 -12.95
C ASN A 12 16.91 14.15 -13.87
N LEU A 13 17.23 13.83 -15.12
CA LEU A 13 16.29 13.25 -16.07
C LEU A 13 15.87 11.84 -15.64
N LEU A 14 16.82 10.99 -15.25
CA LEU A 14 16.58 9.62 -14.75
C LEU A 14 15.77 9.63 -13.44
N GLN A 15 16.07 10.54 -12.52
CA GLN A 15 15.28 10.73 -11.30
C GLN A 15 13.85 11.20 -11.61
N LYS A 16 13.66 12.12 -12.56
CA LYS A 16 12.32 12.53 -13.03
C LYS A 16 11.53 11.36 -13.62
N PHE A 17 12.16 10.52 -14.44
CA PHE A 17 11.51 9.32 -14.99
C PHE A 17 11.17 8.29 -13.89
N SER A 18 12.03 8.18 -12.87
CA SER A 18 11.79 7.31 -11.70
C SER A 18 10.55 7.75 -10.91
N VAL A 19 10.40 9.05 -10.64
CA VAL A 19 9.23 9.61 -9.92
C VAL A 19 7.94 9.47 -10.73
N GLN A 20 7.99 9.76 -12.03
CA GLN A 20 6.81 9.66 -12.91
C GLN A 20 6.23 8.24 -12.95
N LYS A 21 7.08 7.21 -12.95
CA LYS A 21 6.64 5.80 -12.86
C LYS A 21 5.74 5.57 -11.65
N PHE A 22 6.11 6.10 -10.49
CA PHE A 22 5.30 5.96 -9.27
C PHE A 22 3.94 6.64 -9.41
N PHE A 23 3.87 7.81 -10.06
CA PHE A 23 2.61 8.51 -10.27
C PHE A 23 1.65 7.72 -11.16
N TYR A 24 2.15 7.08 -12.23
CA TYR A 24 1.34 6.17 -13.03
C TYR A 24 0.86 4.96 -12.24
N GLN A 25 1.73 4.38 -11.40
CA GLN A 25 1.36 3.25 -10.57
C GLN A 25 0.28 3.62 -9.53
N ILE A 26 0.38 4.80 -8.93
CA ILE A 26 -0.65 5.37 -8.06
C ILE A 26 -2.00 5.43 -8.79
N LEU A 27 -2.03 5.98 -10.02
CA LEU A 27 -3.27 6.10 -10.78
C LEU A 27 -3.94 4.74 -11.03
N ILE A 28 -3.16 3.71 -11.36
CA ILE A 28 -3.66 2.34 -11.57
C ILE A 28 -4.28 1.76 -10.28
N ASP A 29 -3.61 1.94 -9.14
CA ASP A 29 -4.07 1.36 -7.87
C ASP A 29 -5.20 2.16 -7.20
N LEU A 30 -5.33 3.45 -7.52
CA LEU A 30 -6.45 4.28 -7.04
C LEU A 30 -7.80 3.73 -7.53
N ASP A 31 -7.90 3.28 -8.77
CA ASP A 31 -9.15 2.73 -9.30
C ASP A 31 -9.58 1.46 -8.56
N ARG A 32 -8.62 0.58 -8.25
CA ARG A 32 -8.85 -0.61 -7.43
C ARG A 32 -9.29 -0.24 -6.02
N THR A 33 -8.62 0.74 -5.42
CA THR A 33 -8.93 1.21 -4.06
C THR A 33 -10.35 1.78 -3.98
N MET A 34 -10.72 2.64 -4.94
CA MET A 34 -12.07 3.21 -5.00
C MET A 34 -13.14 2.14 -5.30
N TYR A 35 -12.82 1.16 -6.13
CA TYR A 35 -13.72 0.03 -6.39
C TYR A 35 -14.04 -0.74 -5.11
N ILE A 36 -13.04 -1.07 -4.29
CA ILE A 36 -13.24 -1.80 -3.04
C ILE A 36 -14.09 -1.00 -2.05
N ILE A 37 -13.85 0.31 -1.89
CA ILE A 37 -14.71 1.19 -1.07
C ILE A 37 -16.16 1.14 -1.56
N THR A 38 -16.36 1.22 -2.87
CA THR A 38 -17.69 1.18 -3.49
C THR A 38 -18.39 -0.14 -3.17
N LYS A 39 -17.69 -1.27 -3.35
CA LYS A 39 -18.24 -2.59 -3.04
C LYS A 39 -18.54 -2.81 -1.57
N ASN A 40 -17.70 -2.27 -0.68
CA ASN A 40 -17.97 -2.32 0.75
C ASN A 40 -19.22 -1.50 1.11
N LYS A 41 -19.40 -0.31 0.52
CA LYS A 41 -20.65 0.47 0.69
C LYS A 41 -21.88 -0.29 0.22
N GLU A 42 -21.84 -0.89 -0.97
CA GLU A 42 -22.93 -1.71 -1.51
C GLU A 42 -23.26 -2.90 -0.58
N TYR A 43 -22.23 -3.59 -0.08
CA TYR A 43 -22.38 -4.71 0.83
C TYR A 43 -23.06 -4.28 2.14
N PHE A 44 -22.59 -3.20 2.77
CA PHE A 44 -23.17 -2.73 4.03
C PHE A 44 -24.62 -2.26 3.87
N ALA A 45 -24.93 -1.57 2.75
CA ALA A 45 -26.29 -1.17 2.42
C ALA A 45 -27.21 -2.39 2.22
N LYS A 46 -26.72 -3.43 1.54
CA LYS A 46 -27.48 -4.65 1.28
C LYS A 46 -27.86 -5.40 2.55
N TYR A 47 -26.97 -5.44 3.54
CA TYR A 47 -27.15 -6.21 4.78
C TYR A 47 -27.57 -5.37 5.98
N ASN A 48 -27.94 -4.09 5.79
CA ASN A 48 -28.30 -3.14 6.85
C ASN A 48 -27.27 -3.08 8.00
N ILE A 49 -25.99 -3.21 7.65
CA ILE A 49 -24.90 -3.14 8.62
C ILE A 49 -24.71 -1.66 8.98
N GLN A 50 -24.84 -1.32 10.26
CA GLN A 50 -24.48 0.01 10.75
C GLN A 50 -23.00 0.26 10.43
N THR A 51 -22.76 1.21 9.54
CA THR A 51 -21.41 1.70 9.25
C THR A 51 -21.16 2.95 10.07
N ASP A 52 -19.90 3.19 10.42
CA ASP A 52 -19.52 4.49 10.94
C ASP A 52 -19.95 5.58 9.93
N ASN A 53 -20.53 6.67 10.43
CA ASN A 53 -21.01 7.81 9.64
C ASN A 53 -19.98 8.33 8.63
N VAL A 54 -18.71 8.09 8.90
CA VAL A 54 -17.57 8.42 8.05
C VAL A 54 -17.75 7.81 6.66
N LEU A 55 -17.89 6.48 6.54
CA LEU A 55 -17.88 5.82 5.23
C LEU A 55 -19.09 6.25 4.37
N SER A 56 -20.27 6.33 4.97
CA SER A 56 -21.52 6.68 4.26
C SER A 56 -21.48 8.10 3.70
N SER A 57 -20.90 9.05 4.43
CA SER A 57 -20.75 10.47 4.01
C SER A 57 -19.66 10.74 2.98
N VAL A 58 -18.77 9.78 2.70
CA VAL A 58 -17.62 9.98 1.81
C VAL A 58 -18.05 10.29 0.38
N ASN A 59 -17.64 11.46 -0.13
CA ASN A 59 -17.59 11.76 -1.55
C ASN A 59 -16.38 11.05 -2.21
N LEU A 60 -16.64 10.02 -3.01
CA LEU A 60 -15.60 9.20 -3.63
C LEU A 60 -14.70 9.99 -4.59
N SER A 61 -15.23 10.99 -5.28
CA SER A 61 -14.45 11.81 -6.23
C SER A 61 -13.43 12.68 -5.49
N ASP A 62 -13.86 13.35 -4.42
CA ASP A 62 -12.99 14.14 -3.56
C ASP A 62 -11.94 13.24 -2.86
N MET A 63 -12.38 12.09 -2.36
CA MET A 63 -11.49 11.12 -1.72
C MET A 63 -10.41 10.60 -2.67
N LYS A 64 -10.78 10.26 -3.92
CA LYS A 64 -9.82 9.83 -4.94
C LYS A 64 -8.77 10.91 -5.21
N LYS A 65 -9.18 12.18 -5.30
CA LYS A 65 -8.26 13.32 -5.50
C LYS A 65 -7.31 13.48 -4.32
N LYS A 66 -7.83 13.52 -3.09
CA LYS A 66 -7.03 13.65 -1.87
C LYS A 66 -6.06 12.48 -1.69
N LEU A 67 -6.49 11.25 -1.97
CA LEU A 67 -5.65 10.06 -1.90
C LEU A 67 -4.51 10.13 -2.93
N ASN A 68 -4.81 10.56 -4.16
CA ASN A 68 -3.79 10.80 -5.18
C ASN A 68 -2.76 11.82 -4.72
N THR A 69 -3.21 12.96 -4.19
CA THR A 69 -2.33 14.02 -3.68
C THR A 69 -1.46 13.52 -2.53
N LEU A 70 -2.04 12.81 -1.55
CA LEU A 70 -1.31 12.25 -0.41
C LEU A 70 -0.17 11.32 -0.86
N LEU A 71 -0.47 10.39 -1.77
CA LEU A 71 0.53 9.42 -2.25
C LEU A 71 1.62 10.08 -3.09
N GLN A 72 1.29 11.08 -3.92
CA GLN A 72 2.29 11.85 -4.65
C GLN A 72 3.17 12.68 -3.71
N MET A 73 2.59 13.31 -2.68
CA MET A 73 3.36 13.99 -1.63
C MET A 73 4.33 13.03 -0.95
N TYR A 74 3.91 11.79 -0.67
CA TYR A 74 4.78 10.78 -0.07
C TYR A 74 5.94 10.39 -0.99
N VAL A 75 5.70 10.14 -2.28
CA VAL A 75 6.77 9.84 -3.24
C VAL A 75 7.79 10.96 -3.32
N LEU A 76 7.35 12.23 -3.25
CA LEU A 76 8.26 13.38 -3.24
C LEU A 76 9.01 13.53 -1.92
N PHE A 77 8.38 13.17 -0.81
CA PHE A 77 8.98 13.22 0.52
C PHE A 77 9.99 12.08 0.76
N LYS A 78 9.72 10.88 0.23
CA LYS A 78 10.50 9.64 0.41
C LYS A 78 10.75 8.94 -0.93
N PRO A 79 11.52 9.56 -1.85
CA PRO A 79 11.77 9.02 -3.19
C PRO A 79 12.54 7.69 -3.17
N GLU A 80 13.30 7.41 -2.12
CA GLU A 80 14.06 6.17 -1.95
C GLU A 80 13.18 4.93 -1.81
N LEU A 81 12.00 5.06 -1.18
CA LEU A 81 11.00 4.00 -1.12
C LEU A 81 9.99 4.15 -2.27
N GLY A 82 9.60 5.39 -2.57
CA GLY A 82 8.63 5.71 -3.60
C GLY A 82 7.23 5.17 -3.29
N TYR A 83 6.53 4.71 -4.33
CA TYR A 83 5.22 4.09 -4.20
C TYR A 83 5.32 2.58 -4.43
N VAL A 84 4.74 1.81 -3.51
CA VAL A 84 4.61 0.36 -3.63
C VAL A 84 3.13 0.00 -3.63
N GLN A 85 2.78 -0.97 -4.47
CA GLN A 85 1.41 -1.45 -4.59
C GLN A 85 0.85 -1.83 -3.21
N GLY A 86 -0.36 -1.36 -2.92
CA GLY A 86 -1.04 -1.57 -1.64
C GLY A 86 -0.97 -0.38 -0.69
N MET A 87 -0.01 0.54 -0.86
CA MET A 87 0.09 1.75 -0.03
C MET A 87 -1.19 2.62 -0.09
N SER A 88 -1.94 2.57 -1.20
CA SER A 88 -3.20 3.31 -1.35
C SER A 88 -4.26 2.90 -0.34
N TYR A 89 -4.32 1.62 0.05
CA TYR A 89 -5.28 1.15 1.06
C TYR A 89 -4.95 1.71 2.44
N ILE A 90 -3.67 1.76 2.80
CA ILE A 90 -3.23 2.28 4.10
C ILE A 90 -3.44 3.79 4.16
N ALA A 91 -3.02 4.51 3.11
CA ALA A 91 -3.23 5.95 3.02
C ALA A 91 -4.72 6.32 3.08
N LEU A 92 -5.58 5.50 2.46
CA LEU A 92 -7.03 5.66 2.55
C LEU A 92 -7.52 5.55 3.99
N VAL A 93 -7.04 4.60 4.79
CA VAL A 93 -7.44 4.46 6.20
C VAL A 93 -7.18 5.76 6.96
N PHE A 94 -5.99 6.34 6.84
CA PHE A 94 -5.70 7.62 7.49
C PHE A 94 -6.58 8.76 6.97
N LEU A 95 -6.84 8.79 5.65
CA LEU A 95 -7.66 9.82 5.02
C LEU A 95 -9.15 9.71 5.36
N LEU A 96 -9.65 8.53 5.71
CA LEU A 96 -11.02 8.36 6.19
C LEU A 96 -11.23 9.06 7.54
N TYR A 97 -10.20 9.11 8.39
CA TYR A 97 -10.32 9.64 9.75
C TYR A 97 -9.61 10.99 9.95
N SER A 98 -9.09 11.61 8.90
CA SER A 98 -8.31 12.85 9.00
C SER A 98 -8.39 13.70 7.74
N ASN A 99 -8.09 15.00 7.87
CA ASN A 99 -7.85 15.84 6.70
C ASN A 99 -6.53 15.45 6.02
N LEU A 100 -6.31 15.97 4.81
CA LEU A 100 -5.17 15.58 3.96
C LEU A 100 -3.82 15.76 4.66
N GLU A 101 -3.63 16.88 5.35
CA GLU A 101 -2.38 17.24 6.00
C GLU A 101 -2.05 16.28 7.16
N LYS A 102 -3.01 16.00 8.03
CA LYS A 102 -2.82 15.05 9.14
C LYS A 102 -2.71 13.62 8.63
N ALA A 103 -3.50 13.25 7.63
CA ALA A 103 -3.43 11.93 7.01
C ALA A 103 -2.05 11.68 6.40
N PHE A 104 -1.46 12.68 5.75
CA PHE A 104 -0.10 12.60 5.23
C PHE A 104 0.93 12.37 6.36
N VAL A 105 0.86 13.14 7.46
CA VAL A 105 1.79 12.96 8.59
C VAL A 105 1.65 11.56 9.21
N HIS A 106 0.42 11.10 9.46
CA HIS A 106 0.19 9.76 10.00
C HIS A 106 0.69 8.67 9.06
N PHE A 107 0.41 8.80 7.76
CA PHE A 107 0.89 7.86 6.75
C PHE A 107 2.41 7.84 6.67
N ALA A 108 3.07 9.00 6.58
CA ALA A 108 4.52 9.10 6.54
C ALA A 108 5.18 8.46 7.77
N ASN A 109 4.68 8.79 8.97
CA ASN A 109 5.18 8.20 10.22
C ASN A 109 4.95 6.68 10.26
N PHE A 110 3.81 6.20 9.77
CA PHE A 110 3.51 4.78 9.69
C PHE A 110 4.52 4.05 8.79
N MET A 111 4.85 4.62 7.64
CA MET A 111 5.80 4.04 6.68
C MET A 111 7.25 4.05 7.18
N GLU A 112 7.61 4.97 8.09
CA GLU A 112 8.95 5.03 8.71
C GLU A 112 9.15 4.01 9.83
N ARG A 113 8.08 3.35 10.30
CA ARG A 113 8.23 2.27 11.28
C ARG A 113 9.09 1.16 10.69
N LYS A 114 10.15 0.76 11.39
CA LYS A 114 11.18 -0.19 10.88
C LYS A 114 10.57 -1.45 10.25
N ASP A 115 9.59 -2.05 10.92
CA ASP A 115 8.88 -3.24 10.47
C ASP A 115 8.12 -2.98 9.16
N ILE A 116 7.41 -1.86 9.06
CA ILE A 116 6.68 -1.46 7.86
C ILE A 116 7.65 -1.12 6.72
N TYR A 117 8.65 -0.30 6.99
CA TYR A 117 9.66 0.08 6.01
C TYR A 117 10.34 -1.14 5.41
N ASN A 118 10.79 -2.08 6.25
CA ASN A 118 11.46 -3.31 5.79
C ASN A 118 10.58 -4.15 4.87
N LEU A 119 9.28 -4.22 5.14
CA LEU A 119 8.32 -4.91 4.27
C LEU A 119 8.21 -4.21 2.92
N TYR A 120 7.93 -2.90 2.91
CA TYR A 120 7.77 -2.15 1.68
C TYR A 120 9.07 -1.95 0.88
N SER A 121 10.22 -1.99 1.53
CA SER A 121 11.54 -1.96 0.89
C SER A 121 11.98 -3.34 0.37
N PHE A 122 11.12 -4.36 0.45
CA PHE A 122 11.41 -5.74 0.05
C PHE A 122 12.64 -6.34 0.73
N ASN A 123 12.83 -6.07 2.02
CA ASN A 123 13.91 -6.68 2.80
C ASN A 123 13.73 -8.21 2.83
N LYS A 124 14.64 -8.92 2.16
CA LYS A 124 14.52 -10.36 1.95
C LYS A 124 14.66 -11.16 3.24
N GLU A 125 15.57 -10.76 4.12
CA GLU A 125 15.76 -11.42 5.41
C GLU A 125 14.50 -11.32 6.28
N GLU A 126 13.96 -10.11 6.44
CA GLU A 126 12.77 -9.86 7.25
C GLU A 126 11.54 -10.60 6.69
N ILE A 127 11.30 -10.52 5.38
CA ILE A 127 10.18 -11.22 4.74
C ILE A 127 10.29 -12.74 4.95
N LYS A 128 11.50 -13.32 4.86
CA LYS A 128 11.71 -14.75 5.14
C LYS A 128 11.38 -15.10 6.59
N ILE A 129 11.75 -14.25 7.54
CA ILE A 129 11.43 -14.45 8.97
C ILE A 129 9.92 -14.43 9.19
N TYR A 130 9.20 -13.47 8.61
CA TYR A 130 7.73 -13.40 8.70
C TYR A 130 7.05 -14.63 8.10
N ILE A 131 7.42 -15.01 6.87
CA ILE A 131 6.88 -16.18 6.19
C ILE A 131 7.13 -17.46 7.00
N TYR A 132 8.36 -17.65 7.47
CA TYR A 132 8.72 -18.80 8.30
C TYR A 132 7.87 -18.84 9.57
N THR A 133 7.71 -17.71 10.25
CA THR A 133 6.94 -17.62 11.49
C THR A 133 5.49 -18.00 11.28
N ILE A 134 4.84 -17.49 10.22
CA ILE A 134 3.45 -17.82 9.90
C ILE A 134 3.31 -19.32 9.58
N LYS A 135 4.22 -19.88 8.77
CA LYS A 135 4.24 -21.32 8.47
C LYS A 135 4.38 -22.17 9.74
N GLN A 136 5.22 -21.78 10.68
CA GLN A 136 5.36 -22.46 11.97
C GLN A 136 4.07 -22.41 12.80
N ILE A 137 3.39 -21.26 12.84
CA ILE A 137 2.11 -21.12 13.55
C ILE A 137 1.04 -22.03 12.93
N LEU A 138 0.94 -22.07 11.60
CA LEU A 138 -0.03 -22.92 10.89
C LEU A 138 0.25 -24.39 11.09
N THR A 139 1.53 -24.79 11.04
CA THR A 139 1.96 -26.16 11.27
C THR A 139 1.60 -26.63 12.68
N LYS A 140 1.70 -25.74 13.69
CA LYS A 140 1.39 -26.07 15.09
C LYS A 140 -0.10 -26.07 15.41
N ARG A 141 -0.88 -25.19 14.78
CA ARG A 141 -2.31 -25.00 15.13
C ARG A 141 -3.27 -25.73 14.22
N ASN A 142 -3.00 -25.80 12.92
CA ASN A 142 -3.94 -26.28 11.89
C ASN A 142 -3.21 -27.03 10.77
N ILE A 143 -2.47 -28.09 11.13
CA ILE A 143 -1.58 -28.80 10.20
C ILE A 143 -2.32 -29.38 8.98
N GLU A 144 -3.52 -29.92 9.16
CA GLU A 144 -4.28 -30.55 8.07
C GLU A 144 -4.78 -29.51 7.07
N VAL A 145 -5.24 -28.34 7.54
CA VAL A 145 -5.61 -27.22 6.67
C VAL A 145 -4.38 -26.70 5.92
N TYR A 146 -3.25 -26.53 6.63
CA TYR A 146 -2.01 -26.08 6.00
C TYR A 146 -1.56 -27.03 4.87
N LYS A 147 -1.57 -28.35 5.13
CA LYS A 147 -1.24 -29.38 4.13
C LYS A 147 -2.14 -29.32 2.90
N GLU A 148 -3.43 -29.07 3.07
CA GLU A 148 -4.35 -28.99 1.94
C GLU A 148 -4.13 -27.71 1.12
N ILE A 149 -3.94 -26.55 1.78
CA ILE A 149 -3.71 -25.28 1.08
C ILE A 149 -2.42 -25.33 0.25
N VAL A 150 -1.32 -25.88 0.79
CA VAL A 150 -0.04 -25.93 0.06
C VAL A 150 -0.07 -26.83 -1.18
N LYS A 151 -1.04 -27.75 -1.31
CA LYS A 151 -1.19 -28.58 -2.53
C LYS A 151 -1.66 -27.75 -3.71
N HIS A 152 -2.49 -26.74 -3.46
CA HIS A 152 -3.18 -25.99 -4.51
C HIS A 152 -2.65 -24.55 -4.66
N TYR A 153 -2.04 -23.99 -3.61
CA TYR A 153 -1.66 -22.58 -3.58
C TYR A 153 -0.24 -22.35 -3.06
N ASN A 154 0.41 -21.34 -3.64
CA ASN A 154 1.64 -20.79 -3.06
C ASN A 154 1.26 -19.85 -1.90
N ILE A 155 1.32 -20.40 -0.70
CA ILE A 155 1.01 -19.70 0.55
C ILE A 155 1.86 -18.45 0.77
N ASP A 156 3.10 -18.42 0.28
CA ASP A 156 3.99 -17.27 0.45
C ASP A 156 3.43 -16.05 -0.29
N ASN A 157 2.90 -16.24 -1.50
CA ASN A 157 2.29 -15.17 -2.28
C ASN A 157 1.05 -14.60 -1.57
N ILE A 158 0.23 -15.45 -0.96
CA ILE A 158 -0.96 -15.04 -0.21
C ILE A 158 -0.55 -14.17 0.99
N PHE A 159 0.45 -14.60 1.77
CA PHE A 159 0.89 -13.82 2.93
C PHE A 159 1.58 -12.53 2.55
N ILE A 160 2.40 -12.54 1.51
CA ILE A 160 3.02 -11.33 0.98
C ILE A 160 1.94 -10.32 0.58
N GLN A 161 0.90 -10.78 -0.14
CA GLN A 161 -0.23 -9.92 -0.50
C GLN A 161 -0.93 -9.35 0.73
N TRP A 162 -1.27 -10.19 1.72
CA TRP A 162 -1.95 -9.76 2.94
C TRP A 162 -1.13 -8.78 3.77
N ILE A 163 0.18 -8.98 3.86
CA ILE A 163 1.08 -8.09 4.59
C ILE A 163 1.16 -6.74 3.86
N TYR A 164 1.28 -6.71 2.54
CA TYR A 164 1.37 -5.47 1.76
C TYR A 164 0.07 -4.68 1.67
N THR A 165 -1.07 -5.31 1.95
CA THR A 165 -2.35 -4.61 2.07
C THR A 165 -2.77 -4.41 3.52
N ILE A 166 -2.00 -4.93 4.49
CA ILE A 166 -2.36 -4.99 5.92
C ILE A 166 -3.80 -5.51 6.08
N PHE A 167 -4.13 -6.57 5.34
CA PHE A 167 -5.44 -7.21 5.36
C PHE A 167 -6.62 -6.30 4.94
N LEU A 168 -6.36 -5.18 4.26
CA LEU A 168 -7.39 -4.24 3.78
C LEU A 168 -8.02 -4.64 2.44
N THR A 169 -7.63 -5.80 1.88
CA THR A 169 -8.16 -6.41 0.66
C THR A 169 -8.80 -7.74 0.96
#